data_AF-A0A847LUI9-F1
#
_entry.id   AF-A0A847LUI9-F1
#
_cell.length_a   1.000
_cell.length_b   1.000
_cell.length_c   1.000
_cell.angle_alpha   90.00
_cell.angle_beta   90.00
_cell.angle_gamma   90.00
#
_symmetry.space_group_name_H-M   'P 1'
#
loop_
_entity.id
_entity.type
_entity.pdbx_description
1 polymer ?
#
loop_
_entity_poly.entity_id
_entity_poly.type
_entity_poly.pdbx_seq_one_letter_code
_entity_poly.pdbx_strand_id
1 'polypeptide(L)'
;MDEKKEYIQNLLEILLKNSQLDNESSGKKWIADWIDSWVDIFRALSTDFKSKKKQLYYENYESAKYLKKGDETDVEQRFTDPYFLGQIELNEYETLNIYTIRCKDTLSERSSKKIQYEISKCILKNDSNYEVNLSGGIFIFYDTKAAFRFSLIYDIPYGTKRLWSNFRRYTYFVSKDQTNKTFIDRLSSCAFKSLENVIDAFSVEKVTKDFYTELENWYFWAMDKVRFPDDYLTLLSKGEESYLSSKKESLKVTGADELLSNNLIRLITRIIFIWFLKQKNLINNSFFDETYLNTIIKDFKKGNNYYNAILQNLFFATLNQHIKNRAFIDEGDFETNKKQYGVKTLFRYKDRFKIPESEVLKLFSDIP
;
A
#
# COMPACT_ATOMS: atom_id res chain seq x y z
N MET A 1 -16.26 -10.61 -18.95
CA MET A 1 -15.24 -9.86 -18.19
C MET A 1 -14.47 -10.79 -17.25
N ASP A 2 -15.15 -11.74 -16.60
CA ASP A 2 -14.51 -12.70 -15.70
C ASP A 2 -13.55 -13.67 -16.42
N GLU A 3 -13.87 -14.18 -17.63
CA GLU A 3 -12.97 -15.07 -18.38
C GLU A 3 -11.65 -14.39 -18.80
N LYS A 4 -11.70 -13.14 -19.31
CA LYS A 4 -10.48 -12.37 -19.67
C LYS A 4 -9.60 -12.16 -18.44
N LYS A 5 -10.21 -11.80 -17.32
CA LYS A 5 -9.52 -11.56 -16.05
C LYS A 5 -8.86 -12.84 -15.52
N GLU A 6 -9.58 -13.95 -15.52
CA GLU A 6 -9.06 -15.25 -15.10
C GLU A 6 -7.89 -15.70 -16.00
N TYR A 7 -8.02 -15.51 -17.32
CA TYR A 7 -6.95 -15.79 -18.26
C TYR A 7 -5.68 -14.97 -17.99
N ILE A 8 -5.82 -13.65 -17.79
CA ILE A 8 -4.69 -12.76 -17.45
C ILE A 8 -4.08 -13.14 -16.10
N GLN A 9 -4.90 -13.47 -15.11
CA GLN A 9 -4.43 -13.93 -13.82
C GLN A 9 -3.59 -15.20 -13.95
N ASN A 10 -4.05 -16.18 -14.73
CA ASN A 10 -3.32 -17.42 -14.99
C ASN A 10 -1.96 -17.14 -15.66
N LEU A 11 -1.92 -16.26 -16.67
CA LEU A 11 -0.67 -15.88 -17.32
C LEU A 11 0.30 -15.19 -16.34
N LEU A 12 -0.19 -14.29 -15.50
CA LEU A 12 0.62 -13.61 -14.48
C LEU A 12 1.12 -14.59 -13.41
N GLU A 13 0.31 -15.56 -13.00
CA GLU A 13 0.73 -16.60 -12.06
C GLU A 13 1.84 -17.47 -12.65
N ILE A 14 1.73 -17.87 -13.92
CA ILE A 14 2.79 -18.62 -14.62
C ILE A 14 4.07 -17.78 -14.66
N LEU A 15 3.96 -16.52 -15.03
CA LEU A 15 5.08 -15.57 -15.09
C LEU A 15 5.78 -15.40 -13.74
N LEU A 16 5.02 -15.31 -12.63
CA LEU A 16 5.57 -15.20 -11.27
C LEU A 16 6.12 -16.53 -10.71
N LYS A 17 5.54 -17.67 -11.12
CA LYS A 17 5.97 -19.03 -10.70
C LYS A 17 7.25 -19.46 -11.37
N ASN A 18 7.53 -19.01 -12.59
CA ASN A 18 8.76 -19.30 -13.32
C ASN A 18 10.00 -18.59 -12.72
N SER A 19 10.03 -18.27 -11.43
CA SER A 19 11.17 -17.60 -10.78
C SER A 19 12.34 -18.57 -10.51
N GLN A 20 13.52 -18.17 -11.03
CA GLN A 20 14.87 -18.73 -10.90
C GLN A 20 15.36 -19.76 -11.93
N LEU A 21 16.61 -19.54 -12.36
CA LEU A 21 17.62 -20.57 -12.60
C LEU A 21 19.03 -19.99 -12.35
N ASP A 22 19.84 -20.74 -11.58
CA ASP A 22 21.16 -20.38 -11.04
C ASP A 22 22.34 -20.47 -12.05
N ASN A 23 22.08 -20.64 -13.36
CA ASN A 23 23.12 -20.78 -14.40
C ASN A 23 22.87 -19.89 -15.64
N GLU A 24 23.93 -19.48 -16.34
CA GLU A 24 23.89 -18.53 -17.47
C GLU A 24 23.05 -19.01 -18.68
N SER A 25 23.11 -20.30 -19.04
CA SER A 25 22.35 -20.84 -20.19
C SER A 25 20.84 -20.82 -19.95
N SER A 26 20.45 -21.15 -18.72
CA SER A 26 19.08 -21.06 -18.24
C SER A 26 18.59 -19.62 -18.09
N GLY A 27 19.48 -18.67 -17.79
CA GLY A 27 19.13 -17.25 -17.70
C GLY A 27 18.70 -16.66 -19.04
N LYS A 28 19.36 -17.03 -20.15
CA LYS A 28 18.96 -16.56 -21.50
C LYS A 28 17.59 -17.08 -21.92
N LYS A 29 17.33 -18.38 -21.69
CA LYS A 29 16.02 -18.99 -21.97
C LYS A 29 14.93 -18.30 -21.15
N TRP A 30 15.16 -18.10 -19.86
CA TRP A 30 14.21 -17.45 -18.97
C TRP A 30 13.86 -16.02 -19.40
N ILE A 31 14.84 -15.22 -19.85
CA ILE A 31 14.57 -13.86 -20.37
C ILE A 31 13.70 -13.93 -21.63
N ALA A 32 13.94 -14.89 -22.52
CA ALA A 32 13.09 -15.09 -23.70
C ALA A 32 11.66 -15.46 -23.29
N ASP A 33 11.50 -16.41 -22.37
CA ASP A 33 10.20 -16.83 -21.84
C ASP A 33 9.47 -15.65 -21.15
N TRP A 34 10.19 -14.78 -20.45
CA TRP A 34 9.66 -13.55 -19.84
C TRP A 34 9.12 -12.58 -20.89
N ILE A 35 9.92 -12.31 -21.93
CA ILE A 35 9.55 -11.43 -23.04
C ILE A 35 8.30 -11.98 -23.75
N ASP A 36 8.27 -13.28 -24.01
CA ASP A 36 7.17 -13.95 -24.70
C ASP A 36 5.89 -13.92 -23.87
N SER A 37 5.99 -14.17 -22.56
CA SER A 37 4.86 -14.10 -21.64
C SER A 37 4.21 -12.72 -21.62
N TRP A 38 4.99 -11.64 -21.57
CA TRP A 38 4.42 -10.29 -21.62
C TRP A 38 3.79 -9.98 -22.98
N VAL A 39 4.39 -10.44 -24.07
CA VAL A 39 3.79 -10.27 -25.40
C VAL A 39 2.43 -10.96 -25.47
N ASP A 40 2.30 -12.16 -24.94
CA ASP A 40 1.02 -12.89 -24.92
C ASP A 40 -0.01 -12.23 -23.99
N ILE A 41 0.42 -11.71 -22.83
CA ILE A 41 -0.43 -10.89 -21.96
C ILE A 41 -0.96 -9.67 -22.70
N PHE A 42 -0.11 -8.90 -23.40
CA PHE A 42 -0.56 -7.71 -24.12
C PHE A 42 -1.46 -8.02 -25.33
N ARG A 43 -1.23 -9.14 -26.02
CA ARG A 43 -2.15 -9.63 -27.07
C ARG A 43 -3.53 -9.97 -26.51
N ALA A 44 -3.59 -10.53 -25.30
CA ALA A 44 -4.85 -10.83 -24.63
C ALA A 44 -5.53 -9.56 -24.09
N LEU A 45 -4.75 -8.54 -23.73
CA LEU A 45 -5.25 -7.27 -23.21
C LEU A 45 -5.87 -6.39 -24.30
N SER A 46 -5.20 -6.29 -25.45
CA SER A 46 -5.63 -5.43 -26.57
C SER A 46 -5.38 -6.11 -27.91
N THR A 47 -6.42 -6.13 -28.75
CA THR A 47 -6.33 -6.57 -30.14
C THR A 47 -5.47 -5.65 -31.00
N ASP A 48 -5.26 -4.41 -30.54
CA ASP A 48 -4.51 -3.36 -31.25
C ASP A 48 -3.02 -3.37 -30.87
N PHE A 49 -2.58 -4.37 -30.08
CA PHE A 49 -1.18 -4.56 -29.75
C PHE A 49 -0.40 -5.19 -30.91
N LYS A 50 0.59 -4.45 -31.41
CA LYS A 50 1.52 -4.86 -32.46
C LYS A 50 2.87 -5.20 -31.84
N SER A 51 3.15 -6.49 -31.70
CA SER A 51 4.43 -6.96 -31.16
C SER A 51 5.58 -6.65 -32.13
N LYS A 52 6.64 -6.00 -31.63
CA LYS A 52 7.87 -5.72 -32.39
C LYS A 52 9.06 -5.80 -31.46
N LYS A 53 9.46 -7.03 -31.17
CA LYS A 53 10.56 -7.37 -30.27
C LYS A 53 11.88 -6.78 -30.78
N LYS A 54 12.47 -5.84 -30.04
CA LYS A 54 13.73 -5.19 -30.39
C LYS A 54 14.55 -4.86 -29.15
N GLN A 55 15.80 -5.33 -29.11
CA GLN A 55 16.78 -4.88 -28.13
C GLN A 55 17.17 -3.42 -28.43
N LEU A 56 17.14 -2.58 -27.42
CA LEU A 56 17.67 -1.22 -27.43
C LEU A 56 18.99 -1.22 -26.66
N TYR A 57 19.83 -0.20 -26.84
CA TYR A 57 21.14 -0.12 -26.18
C TYR A 57 21.34 1.26 -25.55
N TYR A 58 21.69 1.31 -24.26
CA TYR A 58 21.83 2.56 -23.52
C TYR A 58 22.85 3.53 -24.13
N GLU A 59 23.88 3.02 -24.78
CA GLU A 59 24.91 3.81 -25.49
C GLU A 59 24.31 4.78 -26.52
N ASN A 60 23.12 4.48 -27.06
CA ASN A 60 22.43 5.34 -28.02
C ASN A 60 21.60 6.46 -27.36
N TYR A 61 21.60 6.57 -26.03
CA TYR A 61 20.79 7.53 -25.28
C TYR A 61 21.69 8.47 -24.49
N GLU A 62 21.96 9.66 -25.03
CA GLU A 62 22.87 10.68 -24.46
C GLU A 62 22.60 11.03 -22.97
N SER A 63 21.40 10.75 -22.46
CA SER A 63 20.94 11.10 -21.11
C SER A 63 20.59 9.91 -20.21
N ALA A 64 20.97 8.67 -20.57
CA ALA A 64 20.77 7.51 -19.70
C ALA A 64 21.61 7.56 -18.41
N LYS A 65 22.55 8.50 -18.28
CA LYS A 65 23.32 8.75 -17.05
C LYS A 65 22.42 9.40 -15.98
N TYR A 66 22.05 8.64 -14.96
CA TYR A 66 21.31 9.17 -13.82
C TYR A 66 22.24 10.02 -12.94
N LEU A 67 22.14 11.35 -13.07
CA LEU A 67 22.84 12.31 -12.20
C LEU A 67 21.96 12.67 -11.00
N LYS A 68 22.21 12.06 -9.84
CA LYS A 68 21.65 12.55 -8.57
C LYS A 68 22.72 13.38 -7.87
N LYS A 69 22.65 14.70 -8.04
CA LYS A 69 23.25 15.71 -7.14
C LYS A 69 24.57 15.24 -6.45
N GLY A 70 25.59 14.90 -7.23
CA GLY A 70 26.93 14.53 -6.74
C GLY A 70 27.33 13.05 -6.89
N ASP A 71 26.39 12.13 -7.09
CA ASP A 71 26.69 10.71 -7.33
C ASP A 71 26.24 10.31 -8.75
N GLU A 72 27.19 10.00 -9.63
CA GLU A 72 26.92 9.28 -10.87
C GLU A 72 26.51 7.85 -10.51
N THR A 73 25.23 7.51 -10.65
CA THR A 73 24.83 6.10 -10.64
C THR A 73 24.94 5.60 -12.06
N ASP A 74 25.89 4.71 -12.29
CA ASP A 74 26.02 4.01 -13.56
C ASP A 74 24.79 3.10 -13.75
N VAL A 75 23.92 3.48 -14.70
CA VAL A 75 22.67 2.75 -14.98
C VAL A 75 22.98 1.32 -15.41
N GLU A 76 24.07 1.12 -16.13
CA GLU A 76 24.49 -0.19 -16.61
C GLU A 76 24.92 -1.12 -15.47
N GLN A 77 25.34 -0.60 -14.32
CA GLN A 77 25.64 -1.43 -13.14
C GLN A 77 24.38 -2.00 -12.51
N ARG A 78 23.21 -1.40 -12.74
CA ARG A 78 21.96 -1.74 -12.02
C ARG A 78 20.86 -2.28 -12.91
N PHE A 79 20.91 -1.96 -14.20
CA PHE A 79 19.91 -2.33 -15.19
C PHE A 79 20.59 -2.94 -16.42
N THR A 80 19.93 -3.90 -17.05
CA THR A 80 20.31 -4.32 -18.39
C THR A 80 19.74 -3.36 -19.42
N ASP A 81 20.24 -3.47 -20.65
CA ASP A 81 19.67 -2.77 -21.77
C ASP A 81 18.15 -3.02 -21.94
N PRO A 82 17.37 -2.01 -22.37
CA PRO A 82 15.93 -2.14 -22.54
C PRO A 82 15.53 -3.03 -23.71
N TYR A 83 14.43 -3.74 -23.54
CA TYR A 83 13.81 -4.50 -24.61
C TYR A 83 12.45 -3.90 -24.96
N PHE A 84 12.29 -3.45 -26.20
CA PHE A 84 11.00 -3.01 -26.74
C PHE A 84 10.17 -4.24 -27.13
N LEU A 85 8.97 -4.36 -26.57
CA LEU A 85 8.07 -5.49 -26.79
C LEU A 85 7.11 -5.24 -27.96
N GLY A 86 6.70 -3.99 -28.15
CA GLY A 86 5.74 -3.60 -29.16
C GLY A 86 4.98 -2.34 -28.78
N GLN A 87 3.98 -2.01 -29.58
CA GLN A 87 3.19 -0.80 -29.45
C GLN A 87 1.70 -1.14 -29.47
N ILE A 88 0.90 -0.43 -28.68
CA ILE A 88 -0.56 -0.46 -28.77
C ILE A 88 -1.00 0.80 -29.50
N GLU A 89 -1.79 0.65 -30.56
CA GLU A 89 -2.52 1.75 -31.18
C GLU A 89 -3.77 2.02 -30.33
N LEU A 90 -3.74 3.08 -29.51
CA LEU A 90 -4.86 3.40 -28.63
C LEU A 90 -6.03 3.94 -29.45
N ASN A 91 -5.72 4.84 -30.40
CA ASN A 91 -6.64 5.37 -31.40
C ASN A 91 -5.83 5.91 -32.61
N GLU A 92 -6.48 6.62 -33.52
CA GLU A 92 -5.87 7.17 -34.75
C GLU A 92 -4.70 8.13 -34.49
N TYR A 93 -4.60 8.72 -33.29
CA TYR A 93 -3.63 9.77 -32.96
C TYR A 93 -2.71 9.41 -31.80
N GLU A 94 -3.01 8.34 -31.07
CA GLU A 94 -2.32 7.99 -29.83
C GLU A 94 -1.77 6.57 -29.89
N THR A 95 -0.50 6.44 -29.57
CA THR A 95 0.18 5.16 -29.43
C THR A 95 0.84 5.03 -28.06
N LEU A 96 0.97 3.79 -27.60
CA LEU A 96 1.58 3.46 -26.31
C LEU A 96 2.65 2.38 -26.49
N ASN A 97 3.89 2.71 -26.18
CA ASN A 97 5.01 1.77 -26.32
C ASN A 97 5.19 0.92 -25.07
N ILE A 98 5.56 -0.36 -25.25
CA ILE A 98 5.76 -1.32 -24.17
C ILE A 98 7.22 -1.74 -24.11
N TYR A 99 7.82 -1.63 -22.93
CA TYR A 99 9.22 -1.97 -22.70
C TYR A 99 9.37 -2.88 -21.48
N THR A 100 10.41 -3.71 -21.49
CA THR A 100 10.85 -4.45 -20.30
C THR A 100 12.36 -4.30 -20.09
N ILE A 101 12.77 -4.18 -18.83
CA ILE A 101 14.14 -3.89 -18.41
C ILE A 101 14.46 -4.75 -17.19
N ARG A 102 15.56 -5.53 -17.23
CA ARG A 102 15.96 -6.33 -16.07
C ARG A 102 16.73 -5.48 -15.07
N CYS A 103 16.37 -5.58 -13.81
CA CYS A 103 17.12 -5.09 -12.66
C CYS A 103 18.11 -6.17 -12.21
N LYS A 104 19.37 -5.76 -11.99
CA LYS A 104 20.42 -6.61 -11.42
C LYS A 104 20.22 -6.79 -9.91
N ASP A 105 19.68 -5.76 -9.25
CA ASP A 105 19.29 -5.80 -7.84
C ASP A 105 17.88 -6.39 -7.65
N THR A 106 17.60 -6.89 -6.45
CA THR A 106 16.23 -7.26 -6.04
C THR A 106 15.34 -6.01 -5.93
N LEU A 107 14.12 -6.11 -6.45
CA LEU A 107 13.13 -5.05 -6.36
C LEU A 107 12.35 -5.12 -5.04
N SER A 108 11.88 -3.96 -4.61
CA SER A 108 10.98 -3.80 -3.46
C SER A 108 9.92 -2.76 -3.79
N GLU A 109 8.96 -2.52 -2.90
CA GLU A 109 7.98 -1.43 -3.09
C GLU A 109 8.62 -0.02 -3.22
N ARG A 110 9.85 0.17 -2.73
CA ARG A 110 10.48 1.50 -2.60
C ARG A 110 11.75 1.69 -3.43
N SER A 111 12.49 0.61 -3.72
CA SER A 111 13.81 0.71 -4.35
C SER A 111 13.74 1.21 -5.80
N SER A 112 14.70 2.07 -6.19
CA SER A 112 15.00 2.44 -7.58
C SER A 112 13.91 3.13 -8.41
N LYS A 113 12.75 3.49 -7.83
CA LYS A 113 11.63 4.13 -8.55
C LYS A 113 12.05 5.36 -9.34
N LYS A 114 12.85 6.24 -8.75
CA LYS A 114 13.28 7.48 -9.40
C LYS A 114 14.21 7.21 -10.58
N ILE A 115 15.15 6.28 -10.44
CA ILE A 115 16.10 5.95 -11.52
C ILE A 115 15.36 5.32 -12.70
N GLN A 116 14.50 4.35 -12.42
CA GLN A 116 13.65 3.70 -13.43
C GLN A 116 12.79 4.71 -14.20
N TYR A 117 12.21 5.67 -13.48
CA TYR A 117 11.43 6.74 -14.10
C TYR A 117 12.27 7.64 -15.01
N GLU A 118 13.48 8.04 -14.60
CA GLU A 118 14.37 8.82 -15.45
C GLU A 118 14.81 8.06 -16.71
N ILE A 119 15.19 6.78 -16.56
CA ILE A 119 15.53 5.89 -17.69
C ILE A 119 14.37 5.83 -18.69
N SER A 120 13.15 5.65 -18.18
CA SER A 120 11.96 5.52 -19.02
C SER A 120 11.65 6.82 -19.78
N LYS A 121 11.76 7.98 -19.14
CA LYS A 121 11.65 9.28 -19.82
C LYS A 121 12.71 9.44 -20.91
N CYS A 122 13.94 9.03 -20.63
CA CYS A 122 15.03 9.07 -21.59
C CYS A 122 14.70 8.23 -22.84
N ILE A 123 14.22 7.00 -22.64
CA ILE A 123 13.82 6.10 -23.72
C ILE A 123 12.70 6.73 -24.57
N LEU A 124 11.65 7.27 -23.93
CA LEU A 124 10.52 7.88 -24.66
C LEU A 124 10.96 9.09 -25.48
N LYS A 125 11.79 9.98 -24.93
CA LYS A 125 12.24 11.19 -25.64
C LYS A 125 13.08 10.91 -26.88
N ASN A 126 13.72 9.75 -26.94
CA ASN A 126 14.56 9.33 -28.06
C ASN A 126 13.79 8.45 -29.06
N ASP A 127 12.49 8.20 -28.83
CA ASP A 127 11.65 7.51 -29.80
C ASP A 127 11.32 8.45 -30.97
N SER A 128 11.45 7.97 -32.20
CA SER A 128 11.17 8.76 -33.40
C SER A 128 9.72 9.26 -33.47
N ASN A 129 8.79 8.58 -32.79
CA ASN A 129 7.38 8.95 -32.76
C ASN A 129 7.01 9.87 -31.58
N TYR A 130 7.97 10.25 -30.74
CA TYR A 130 7.76 11.08 -29.53
C TYR A 130 7.05 12.42 -29.82
N GLU A 131 7.39 13.06 -30.93
CA GLU A 131 6.79 14.33 -31.36
C GLU A 131 5.61 14.15 -32.33
N VAL A 132 5.28 12.91 -32.69
CA VAL A 132 4.26 12.58 -33.70
C VAL A 132 2.97 12.11 -33.03
N ASN A 133 2.97 10.91 -32.46
CA ASN A 133 1.77 10.24 -31.93
C ASN A 133 2.06 9.33 -30.72
N LEU A 134 3.26 9.37 -30.16
CA LEU A 134 3.60 8.60 -28.96
C LEU A 134 3.09 9.33 -27.72
N SER A 135 2.03 8.81 -27.13
CA SER A 135 1.38 9.36 -25.94
C SER A 135 2.06 8.94 -24.63
N GLY A 136 2.92 7.93 -24.67
CA GLY A 136 3.67 7.47 -23.51
C GLY A 136 4.16 6.03 -23.65
N GLY A 137 4.54 5.42 -22.52
CA GLY A 137 4.90 4.01 -22.49
C GLY A 137 4.65 3.32 -21.16
N ILE A 138 4.48 2.01 -21.25
CA ILE A 138 4.47 1.10 -20.12
C ILE A 138 5.86 0.47 -20.01
N PHE A 139 6.44 0.58 -18.82
CA PHE A 139 7.75 0.05 -18.49
C PHE A 139 7.64 -1.02 -17.42
N ILE A 140 8.19 -2.20 -17.73
CA ILE A 140 8.16 -3.38 -16.88
C ILE A 140 9.57 -3.69 -16.42
N PHE A 141 9.91 -3.18 -15.24
CA PHE A 141 11.20 -3.45 -14.60
C PHE A 141 11.09 -4.72 -13.76
N TYR A 142 11.97 -5.70 -13.96
CA TYR A 142 11.85 -6.99 -13.27
C TYR A 142 13.17 -7.48 -12.70
N ASP A 143 13.12 -8.22 -11.60
CA ASP A 143 14.31 -8.76 -10.94
C ASP A 143 14.48 -10.27 -11.15
N THR A 144 15.52 -10.83 -10.52
CA THR A 144 15.85 -12.26 -10.58
C THR A 144 14.86 -13.16 -9.83
N LYS A 145 13.97 -12.60 -9.01
CA LYS A 145 12.91 -13.32 -8.27
C LYS A 145 11.57 -13.24 -8.99
N ALA A 146 11.55 -12.79 -10.24
CA ALA A 146 10.35 -12.50 -11.04
C ALA A 146 9.43 -11.43 -10.43
N ALA A 147 9.86 -10.71 -9.39
CA ALA A 147 9.13 -9.54 -8.93
C ALA A 147 9.33 -8.42 -9.96
N PHE A 148 8.28 -7.66 -10.22
CA PHE A 148 8.34 -6.60 -11.21
C PHE A 148 7.60 -5.34 -10.78
N ARG A 149 7.98 -4.26 -11.44
CA ARG A 149 7.32 -2.97 -11.36
C ARG A 149 6.78 -2.60 -12.72
N PHE A 150 5.47 -2.40 -12.75
CA PHE A 150 4.73 -1.95 -13.92
C PHE A 150 4.47 -0.46 -13.78
N SER A 151 5.04 0.36 -14.66
CA SER A 151 4.97 1.82 -14.60
C SER A 151 4.43 2.39 -15.91
N LEU A 152 3.34 3.15 -15.84
CA LEU A 152 2.89 3.99 -16.94
C LEU A 152 3.60 5.34 -16.84
N ILE A 153 4.25 5.76 -17.92
CA ILE A 153 4.99 7.02 -18.01
C ILE A 153 4.57 7.74 -19.28
N TYR A 154 4.07 8.95 -19.10
CA TYR A 154 3.59 9.82 -20.16
C TYR A 154 3.94 11.27 -19.83
N ASP A 155 3.92 12.13 -20.85
CA ASP A 155 4.04 13.56 -20.70
C ASP A 155 2.67 14.25 -20.73
N ILE A 156 2.62 15.45 -20.16
CA ILE A 156 1.42 16.25 -19.98
C ILE A 156 1.70 17.58 -20.70
N PRO A 157 0.94 17.90 -21.76
CA PRO A 157 1.06 19.20 -22.41
C PRO A 157 0.78 20.33 -21.42
N TYR A 158 1.72 21.27 -21.28
CA TYR A 158 1.61 22.45 -20.43
C TYR A 158 2.12 23.68 -21.17
N GLY A 159 1.24 24.29 -21.98
CA GLY A 159 1.61 25.35 -22.91
C GLY A 159 2.65 24.87 -23.92
N THR A 160 3.80 25.54 -23.99
CA THR A 160 4.93 25.17 -24.86
C THR A 160 5.86 24.12 -24.24
N LYS A 161 5.62 23.73 -22.99
CA LYS A 161 6.45 22.74 -22.27
C LYS A 161 5.67 21.44 -22.08
N ARG A 162 6.39 20.34 -21.98
CA ARG A 162 5.85 19.01 -21.63
C ARG A 162 6.28 18.67 -20.21
N LEU A 163 5.32 18.63 -19.28
CA LEU A 163 5.54 18.12 -17.93
C LEU A 163 5.47 16.59 -17.96
N TRP A 164 6.01 15.91 -16.95
CA TRP A 164 5.95 14.45 -16.90
C TRP A 164 5.04 13.96 -15.78
N SER A 165 4.36 12.85 -16.06
CA SER A 165 3.54 12.10 -15.10
C SER A 165 4.26 11.79 -13.79
N ASN A 166 3.54 11.73 -12.68
CA ASN A 166 4.15 11.50 -11.37
C ASN A 166 4.65 10.05 -11.24
N PHE A 167 5.95 9.87 -11.00
CA PHE A 167 6.61 8.56 -10.89
C PHE A 167 6.08 7.64 -9.76
N ARG A 168 5.26 8.14 -8.83
CA ARG A 168 4.67 7.36 -7.74
C ARG A 168 3.22 6.94 -7.99
N ARG A 169 2.48 7.67 -8.83
CA ARG A 169 1.01 7.54 -8.93
C ARG A 169 0.53 6.51 -9.94
N TYR A 170 1.36 6.14 -10.90
CA TYR A 170 1.00 5.24 -12.00
C TYR A 170 1.94 4.04 -12.05
N THR A 171 2.15 3.42 -10.89
CA THR A 171 3.17 2.40 -10.72
C THR A 171 2.72 1.35 -9.71
N TYR A 172 2.71 0.10 -10.16
CA TYR A 172 2.40 -1.07 -9.35
C TYR A 172 3.67 -1.89 -9.12
N PHE A 173 3.86 -2.35 -7.89
CA PHE A 173 4.83 -3.39 -7.59
C PHE A 173 4.08 -4.71 -7.46
N VAL A 174 4.56 -5.75 -8.12
CA VAL A 174 3.92 -7.06 -8.23
C VAL A 174 4.94 -8.11 -7.85
N SER A 175 4.55 -9.01 -6.94
CA SER A 175 5.41 -10.10 -6.48
C SER A 175 4.56 -11.30 -6.08
N LYS A 176 5.18 -12.48 -6.05
CA LYS A 176 4.51 -13.73 -5.64
C LYS A 176 4.03 -13.74 -4.17
N ASP A 177 4.58 -12.84 -3.35
CA ASP A 177 4.26 -12.73 -1.93
C ASP A 177 3.02 -11.84 -1.68
N GLN A 178 2.42 -11.27 -2.73
CA GLN A 178 1.27 -10.38 -2.66
C GLN A 178 0.10 -10.94 -3.47
N THR A 179 -1.14 -10.62 -3.08
CA THR A 179 -2.33 -11.04 -3.83
C THR A 179 -2.45 -10.36 -5.19
N ASN A 180 -1.83 -9.18 -5.37
CA ASN A 180 -1.82 -8.39 -6.60
C ASN A 180 -3.21 -8.04 -7.17
N LYS A 181 -4.28 -8.19 -6.37
CA LYS A 181 -5.67 -8.09 -6.81
C LYS A 181 -5.96 -6.78 -7.53
N THR A 182 -5.59 -5.64 -6.94
CA THR A 182 -5.81 -4.32 -7.55
C THR A 182 -5.11 -4.18 -8.89
N PHE A 183 -3.89 -4.68 -9.03
CA PHE A 183 -3.16 -4.63 -10.30
C PHE A 183 -3.88 -5.46 -11.37
N ILE A 184 -4.24 -6.70 -11.04
CA ILE A 184 -4.95 -7.62 -11.95
C ILE A 184 -6.29 -7.04 -12.39
N ASP A 185 -7.06 -6.52 -11.42
CA ASP A 185 -8.38 -5.93 -11.67
C ASP A 185 -8.27 -4.76 -12.66
N ARG A 186 -7.37 -3.80 -12.38
CA ARG A 186 -7.18 -2.61 -13.21
C ARG A 186 -6.61 -2.92 -14.59
N LEU A 187 -5.61 -3.81 -14.67
CA LEU A 187 -5.02 -4.23 -15.94
C LEU A 187 -6.06 -4.93 -16.82
N SER A 188 -6.84 -5.85 -16.25
CA SER A 188 -7.83 -6.65 -17.00
C SER A 188 -9.03 -5.83 -17.46
N SER A 189 -9.42 -4.80 -16.69
CA SER A 189 -10.52 -3.89 -17.02
C SER A 189 -10.13 -2.77 -17.98
N CYS A 190 -8.83 -2.55 -18.22
CA CYS A 190 -8.37 -1.49 -19.12
C CYS A 190 -8.71 -1.85 -20.58
N ALA A 191 -9.33 -0.91 -21.28
CA ALA A 191 -9.77 -1.10 -22.66
C ALA A 191 -8.67 -0.75 -23.67
N PHE A 192 -7.66 0.03 -23.27
CA PHE A 192 -6.56 0.49 -24.12
C PHE A 192 -7.04 1.23 -25.39
N LYS A 193 -8.04 2.12 -25.25
CA LYS A 193 -8.63 2.90 -26.36
C LYS A 193 -8.27 4.39 -26.38
N SER A 194 -7.62 4.88 -25.34
CA SER A 194 -7.07 6.23 -25.25
C SER A 194 -6.05 6.29 -24.13
N LEU A 195 -5.18 7.31 -24.13
CA LEU A 195 -4.26 7.51 -23.02
C LEU A 195 -5.02 7.75 -21.72
N GLU A 196 -6.12 8.50 -21.78
CA GLU A 196 -7.00 8.78 -20.64
C GLU A 196 -7.56 7.48 -20.01
N ASN A 197 -8.02 6.53 -20.85
CA ASN A 197 -8.50 5.23 -20.36
C ASN A 197 -7.41 4.45 -19.62
N VAL A 198 -6.17 4.52 -20.10
CA VAL A 198 -5.02 3.88 -19.48
C VAL A 198 -4.67 4.60 -18.16
N ILE A 199 -4.64 5.93 -18.14
CA ILE A 199 -4.39 6.73 -16.93
C ILE A 199 -5.43 6.43 -15.84
N ASP A 200 -6.72 6.42 -16.19
CA ASP A 200 -7.82 6.14 -15.25
C ASP A 200 -7.71 4.73 -14.66
N ALA A 201 -7.38 3.73 -15.49
CA ALA A 201 -7.17 2.36 -15.02
C ALA A 201 -6.00 2.26 -14.02
N PHE A 202 -4.89 2.95 -14.26
CA PHE A 202 -3.68 2.83 -13.45
C PHE A 202 -3.50 3.94 -12.40
N SER A 203 -4.51 4.79 -12.19
CA SER A 203 -4.45 5.88 -11.21
C SER A 203 -4.64 5.37 -9.77
N VAL A 204 -3.62 5.57 -8.93
CA VAL A 204 -3.74 5.35 -7.47
C VAL A 204 -4.80 6.25 -6.84
N GLU A 205 -5.09 7.42 -7.41
CA GLU A 205 -6.11 8.34 -6.89
C GLU A 205 -7.51 7.74 -6.93
N LYS A 206 -7.82 6.97 -7.99
CA LYS A 206 -9.09 6.27 -8.10
C LYS A 206 -9.25 5.23 -6.98
N VAL A 207 -8.24 4.40 -6.78
CA VAL A 207 -8.21 3.44 -5.67
C VAL A 207 -8.35 4.13 -4.31
N THR A 208 -7.69 5.28 -4.15
CA THR A 208 -7.74 6.08 -2.92
C THR A 208 -9.15 6.64 -2.69
N LYS A 209 -9.81 7.16 -3.74
CA LYS A 209 -11.17 7.67 -3.67
C LYS A 209 -12.17 6.57 -3.33
N ASP A 210 -12.10 5.44 -4.02
CA ASP A 210 -12.96 4.27 -3.78
C ASP A 210 -12.85 3.83 -2.31
N PHE A 211 -11.63 3.74 -1.77
CA PHE A 211 -11.38 3.43 -0.35
C PHE A 211 -12.03 4.42 0.60
N TYR A 212 -11.88 5.73 0.37
CA TYR A 212 -12.48 6.74 1.26
C TYR A 212 -14.00 6.77 1.16
N THR A 213 -14.59 6.51 -0.01
CA THR A 213 -16.04 6.38 -0.17
C THR A 213 -16.58 5.17 0.60
N GLU A 214 -15.92 4.01 0.53
CA GLU A 214 -16.32 2.85 1.33
C GLU A 214 -16.21 3.15 2.83
N LEU A 215 -15.11 3.79 3.26
CA LEU A 215 -14.89 4.17 4.66
C LEU A 215 -15.97 5.14 5.15
N GLU A 216 -16.36 6.12 4.34
CA GLU A 216 -17.44 7.06 4.62
C GLU A 216 -18.79 6.33 4.81
N ASN A 217 -19.11 5.39 3.92
CA ASN A 217 -20.32 4.57 4.05
C ASN A 217 -20.33 3.78 5.37
N TRP A 218 -19.21 3.15 5.73
CA TRP A 218 -19.06 2.46 7.02
C TRP A 218 -19.18 3.40 8.22
N TYR A 219 -18.64 4.61 8.12
CA TYR A 219 -18.74 5.62 9.17
C TYR A 219 -20.19 6.01 9.43
N PHE A 220 -20.95 6.37 8.39
CA PHE A 220 -22.36 6.73 8.55
C PHE A 220 -23.20 5.55 9.05
N TRP A 221 -22.96 4.34 8.54
CA TRP A 221 -23.61 3.14 9.06
C TRP A 221 -23.31 2.89 10.55
N ALA A 222 -22.06 3.08 10.97
CA ALA A 222 -21.64 2.85 12.35
C ALA A 222 -22.16 3.92 13.33
N MET A 223 -22.42 5.14 12.85
CA MET A 223 -22.96 6.24 13.65
C MET A 223 -24.24 5.86 14.39
N ASP A 224 -25.15 5.18 13.69
CA ASP A 224 -26.44 4.76 14.23
C ASP A 224 -26.36 3.54 15.17
N LYS A 225 -25.19 2.88 15.23
CA LYS A 225 -25.00 1.61 15.95
C LYS A 225 -24.11 1.75 17.18
N VAL A 226 -23.15 2.67 17.15
CA VAL A 226 -22.13 2.78 18.20
C VAL A 226 -22.72 3.41 19.47
N ARG A 227 -22.32 2.86 20.62
CA ARG A 227 -22.60 3.45 21.94
C ARG A 227 -21.29 3.52 22.71
N PHE A 228 -20.93 4.71 23.16
CA PHE A 228 -19.79 4.94 24.05
C PHE A 228 -20.27 4.99 25.51
N PRO A 229 -19.42 4.64 26.49
CA PRO A 229 -19.80 4.69 27.90
C PRO A 229 -20.31 6.08 28.33
N ASP A 230 -21.39 6.09 29.10
CA ASP A 230 -22.15 7.31 29.47
C ASP A 230 -21.27 8.36 30.16
N ASP A 231 -20.37 7.93 31.05
CA ASP A 231 -19.43 8.81 31.78
C ASP A 231 -18.64 9.74 30.84
N TYR A 232 -18.29 9.28 29.64
CA TYR A 232 -17.54 10.07 28.68
C TYR A 232 -18.39 11.22 28.07
N LEU A 233 -19.66 10.95 27.78
CA LEU A 233 -20.58 11.94 27.21
C LEU A 233 -21.06 12.91 28.29
N THR A 234 -21.35 12.44 29.51
CA THR A 234 -21.78 13.31 30.62
C THR A 234 -20.69 14.24 31.12
N LEU A 235 -19.42 13.80 31.18
CA LEU A 235 -18.30 14.65 31.63
C LEU A 235 -18.00 15.80 30.65
N LEU A 236 -18.20 15.57 29.34
CA LEU A 236 -17.97 16.58 28.31
C LEU A 236 -19.18 17.49 28.07
N SER A 237 -20.40 16.97 28.24
CA SER A 237 -21.64 17.75 28.09
C SER A 237 -21.89 18.72 29.25
N LYS A 238 -21.34 18.44 30.43
CA LYS A 238 -21.51 19.28 31.64
C LYS A 238 -20.45 20.36 31.82
N GLY A 239 -19.45 20.46 30.94
CA GLY A 239 -18.40 21.47 31.04
C GLY A 239 -17.61 21.42 32.35
N GLU A 240 -17.45 20.23 32.96
CA GLU A 240 -16.62 20.10 34.17
C GLU A 240 -15.14 20.27 33.81
N GLU A 241 -14.62 21.47 34.05
CA GLU A 241 -13.23 21.92 33.85
C GLU A 241 -12.16 21.06 34.57
N SER A 242 -12.54 20.09 35.39
CA SER A 242 -11.62 19.41 36.33
C SER A 242 -10.61 18.45 35.68
N TYR A 243 -10.83 18.05 34.42
CA TYR A 243 -9.99 17.07 33.71
C TYR A 243 -9.06 17.65 32.64
N LEU A 244 -9.11 18.96 32.41
CA LEU A 244 -8.27 19.65 31.43
C LEU A 244 -7.32 20.58 32.17
N SER A 245 -6.09 20.11 32.33
CA SER A 245 -4.96 20.86 32.89
C SER A 245 -4.91 22.30 32.36
N SER A 246 -5.09 23.26 33.27
CA SER A 246 -4.54 24.62 33.28
C SER A 246 -4.04 25.17 31.93
N LYS A 247 -4.93 25.42 30.99
CA LYS A 247 -4.69 26.41 29.92
C LYS A 247 -6.03 26.99 29.51
N LYS A 248 -6.37 28.12 30.14
CA LYS A 248 -7.51 28.97 29.78
C LYS A 248 -7.30 29.46 28.34
N GLU A 249 -7.91 28.78 27.39
CA GLU A 249 -8.30 29.38 26.11
C GLU A 249 -9.50 28.59 25.54
N SER A 250 -10.68 29.22 25.65
CA SER A 250 -11.89 28.98 24.85
C SER A 250 -12.29 27.52 24.58
N LEU A 251 -12.82 26.82 25.60
CA LEU A 251 -13.61 25.60 25.37
C LEU A 251 -14.91 25.95 24.65
N LYS A 252 -14.99 25.64 23.35
CA LYS A 252 -16.26 25.54 22.62
C LYS A 252 -17.10 24.44 23.26
N VAL A 253 -18.37 24.72 23.54
CA VAL A 253 -19.36 23.70 23.90
C VAL A 253 -19.55 22.81 22.66
N THR A 254 -18.91 21.64 22.67
CA THR A 254 -19.03 20.62 21.61
C THR A 254 -20.33 19.85 21.84
N GLY A 255 -21.23 19.82 20.85
CA GLY A 255 -22.49 19.09 20.95
C GLY A 255 -22.29 17.57 21.08
N ALA A 256 -23.26 16.86 21.66
CA ALA A 256 -23.19 15.41 21.86
C ALA A 256 -22.93 14.65 20.55
N ASP A 257 -23.53 15.10 19.44
CA ASP A 257 -23.34 14.51 18.11
C ASP A 257 -21.93 14.73 17.56
N GLU A 258 -21.32 15.89 17.85
CA GLU A 258 -19.94 16.19 17.44
C GLU A 258 -18.93 15.36 18.26
N LEU A 259 -19.22 15.12 19.56
CA LEU A 259 -18.42 14.22 20.40
C LEU A 259 -18.51 12.77 19.93
N LEU A 260 -19.72 12.29 19.64
CA LEU A 260 -19.97 10.97 19.08
C LEU A 260 -19.18 10.78 17.77
N SER A 261 -19.30 11.76 16.87
CA SER A 261 -18.60 11.79 15.58
C SER A 261 -17.09 11.73 15.77
N ASN A 262 -16.52 12.60 16.60
CA ASN A 262 -15.09 12.66 16.85
C ASN A 262 -14.55 11.36 17.45
N ASN A 263 -15.28 10.74 18.38
CA ASN A 263 -14.89 9.47 18.97
C ASN A 263 -14.94 8.32 17.97
N LEU A 264 -15.99 8.28 17.14
CA LEU A 264 -16.13 7.26 16.12
C LEU A 264 -15.02 7.37 15.07
N ILE A 265 -14.71 8.58 14.59
CA ILE A 265 -13.57 8.83 13.69
C ILE A 265 -12.27 8.32 14.33
N ARG A 266 -12.02 8.67 15.59
CA ARG A 266 -10.82 8.23 16.33
C ARG A 266 -10.77 6.71 16.48
N LEU A 267 -11.90 6.05 16.74
CA LEU A 267 -11.97 4.60 16.87
C LEU A 267 -11.70 3.91 15.54
N ILE A 268 -12.39 4.32 14.47
CA ILE A 268 -12.20 3.78 13.11
C ILE A 268 -10.75 3.96 12.65
N THR A 269 -10.20 5.16 12.81
CA THR A 269 -8.81 5.45 12.43
C THR A 269 -7.83 4.53 13.16
N ARG A 270 -8.03 4.29 14.45
CA ARG A 270 -7.18 3.37 15.22
C ARG A 270 -7.35 1.91 14.80
N ILE A 271 -8.56 1.46 14.49
CA ILE A 271 -8.82 0.10 14.00
C ILE A 271 -8.13 -0.10 12.66
N ILE A 272 -8.26 0.84 11.72
CA ILE A 272 -7.57 0.81 10.42
C ILE A 272 -6.07 0.79 10.62
N PHE A 273 -5.54 1.58 11.55
CA PHE A 273 -4.12 1.61 11.85
C PHE A 273 -3.61 0.27 12.40
N ILE A 274 -4.34 -0.35 13.34
CA ILE A 274 -4.01 -1.69 13.85
C ILE A 274 -4.04 -2.73 12.73
N TRP A 275 -5.06 -2.69 11.88
CA TRP A 275 -5.15 -3.59 10.74
C TRP A 275 -3.97 -3.39 9.77
N PHE A 276 -3.56 -2.13 9.54
CA PHE A 276 -2.38 -1.82 8.73
C PHE A 276 -1.10 -2.41 9.36
N LEU A 277 -0.90 -2.27 10.66
CA LEU A 277 0.25 -2.86 11.37
C LEU A 277 0.25 -4.40 11.29
N LYS A 278 -0.93 -5.03 11.37
CA LYS A 278 -1.11 -6.46 11.13
C LYS A 278 -0.66 -6.84 9.71
N GLN A 279 -1.08 -6.10 8.68
CA GLN A 279 -0.66 -6.37 7.28
C GLN A 279 0.84 -6.15 7.06
N LYS A 280 1.49 -5.31 7.86
CA LYS A 280 2.95 -5.13 7.86
C LYS A 280 3.69 -6.13 8.76
N ASN A 281 2.99 -7.12 9.32
CA ASN A 281 3.53 -8.12 10.25
C ASN A 281 4.22 -7.51 11.49
N LEU A 282 3.77 -6.33 11.91
CA LEU A 282 4.27 -5.64 13.12
C LEU A 282 3.44 -5.99 14.37
N ILE A 283 2.25 -6.57 14.18
CA ILE A 283 1.41 -7.13 15.22
C ILE A 283 1.14 -8.59 14.87
N ASN A 284 1.31 -9.49 15.84
CA ASN A 284 1.09 -10.92 15.65
C ASN A 284 -0.36 -11.21 15.22
N ASN A 285 -0.55 -12.13 14.26
CA ASN A 285 -1.90 -12.55 13.83
C ASN A 285 -2.72 -13.19 14.96
N SER A 286 -2.08 -13.68 16.03
CA SER A 286 -2.75 -14.23 17.22
C SER A 286 -3.71 -13.23 17.88
N PHE A 287 -3.45 -11.92 17.78
CA PHE A 287 -4.36 -10.88 18.27
C PHE A 287 -5.70 -10.80 17.52
N PHE A 288 -5.84 -11.53 16.42
CA PHE A 288 -7.02 -11.55 15.55
C PHE A 288 -7.50 -12.98 15.25
N ASP A 289 -6.87 -13.99 15.87
CA ASP A 289 -7.26 -15.39 15.71
C ASP A 289 -8.32 -15.76 16.75
N GLU A 290 -9.54 -16.03 16.28
CA GLU A 290 -10.66 -16.32 17.15
C GLU A 290 -10.43 -17.55 18.06
N THR A 291 -9.78 -18.59 17.54
CA THR A 291 -9.52 -19.82 18.29
C THR A 291 -8.56 -19.54 19.44
N TYR A 292 -7.46 -18.85 19.16
CA TYR A 292 -6.48 -18.45 20.16
C TYR A 292 -7.08 -17.46 21.17
N LEU A 293 -7.79 -16.43 20.73
CA LEU A 293 -8.38 -15.42 21.61
C LEU A 293 -9.39 -16.03 22.59
N ASN A 294 -10.15 -17.05 22.18
CA ASN A 294 -11.03 -17.80 23.07
C ASN A 294 -10.27 -18.53 24.20
N THR A 295 -9.00 -18.87 24.01
CA THR A 295 -8.18 -19.51 25.06
C THR A 295 -7.63 -18.51 26.09
N ILE A 296 -7.40 -17.25 25.69
CA ILE A 296 -6.74 -16.25 26.54
C ILE A 296 -7.66 -15.15 27.10
N ILE A 297 -8.85 -14.93 26.51
CA ILE A 297 -9.80 -13.89 26.95
C ILE A 297 -11.07 -14.54 27.53
N LYS A 298 -11.54 -14.02 28.66
CA LYS A 298 -12.82 -14.40 29.27
C LYS A 298 -13.98 -13.89 28.42
N ASP A 299 -14.95 -14.73 28.13
CA ASP A 299 -16.15 -14.40 27.34
C ASP A 299 -15.85 -13.58 26.08
N PHE A 300 -14.82 -13.98 25.31
CA PHE A 300 -14.26 -13.22 24.18
C PHE A 300 -15.29 -12.53 23.26
N LYS A 301 -16.37 -13.24 22.90
CA LYS A 301 -17.43 -12.73 22.01
C LYS A 301 -18.56 -11.95 22.70
N LYS A 302 -18.52 -11.79 24.02
CA LYS A 302 -19.57 -11.11 24.78
C LYS A 302 -19.11 -9.72 25.23
N GLY A 303 -20.00 -8.75 25.06
CA GLY A 303 -19.79 -7.38 25.53
C GLY A 303 -18.57 -6.72 24.90
N ASN A 304 -17.74 -6.11 25.74
CA ASN A 304 -16.58 -5.30 25.35
C ASN A 304 -15.24 -5.97 25.69
N ASN A 305 -15.21 -7.27 26.00
CA ASN A 305 -14.01 -7.94 26.49
C ASN A 305 -12.87 -7.95 25.48
N TYR A 306 -13.14 -8.22 24.19
CA TYR A 306 -12.11 -8.11 23.15
C TYR A 306 -11.56 -6.68 23.03
N TYR A 307 -12.45 -5.68 23.05
CA TYR A 307 -12.02 -4.28 22.98
C TYR A 307 -11.15 -3.92 24.20
N ASN A 308 -11.61 -4.20 25.42
CA ASN A 308 -10.92 -3.83 26.65
C ASN A 308 -9.58 -4.56 26.81
N ALA A 309 -9.57 -5.87 26.55
CA ALA A 309 -8.37 -6.69 26.72
C ALA A 309 -7.34 -6.45 25.60
N ILE A 310 -7.78 -6.39 24.34
CA ILE A 310 -6.87 -6.33 23.19
C ILE A 310 -6.79 -4.93 22.61
N LEU A 311 -7.86 -4.41 22.00
CA LEU A 311 -7.78 -3.19 21.21
C LEU A 311 -7.38 -1.97 22.04
N GLN A 312 -7.95 -1.80 23.22
CA GLN A 312 -7.63 -0.70 24.12
C GLN A 312 -6.16 -0.75 24.57
N ASN A 313 -5.68 -1.93 24.98
CA ASN A 313 -4.29 -2.10 25.41
C ASN A 313 -3.30 -1.96 24.23
N LEU A 314 -3.68 -2.36 23.01
CA LEU A 314 -2.93 -2.03 21.79
C LEU A 314 -2.83 -0.52 21.59
N PHE A 315 -3.96 0.19 21.63
CA PHE A 315 -4.02 1.63 21.35
C PHE A 315 -3.21 2.47 22.35
N PHE A 316 -3.32 2.17 23.64
CA PHE A 316 -2.82 3.08 24.67
C PHE A 316 -1.63 2.55 25.45
N ALA A 317 -1.64 1.27 25.82
CA ALA A 317 -0.59 0.68 26.66
C ALA A 317 0.59 0.12 25.85
N THR A 318 0.40 -0.08 24.55
CA THR A 318 1.40 -0.67 23.66
C THR A 318 1.94 0.37 22.68
N LEU A 319 1.11 0.91 21.80
CA LEU A 319 1.56 1.81 20.71
C LEU A 319 1.84 3.24 21.17
N ASN A 320 1.47 3.60 22.39
CA ASN A 320 1.72 4.90 22.98
C ASN A 320 2.67 4.82 24.20
N GLN A 321 3.42 3.72 24.33
CA GLN A 321 4.34 3.49 25.44
C GLN A 321 5.57 2.71 24.98
N HIS A 322 6.76 3.14 25.44
CA HIS A 322 8.00 2.41 25.18
C HIS A 322 7.96 1.01 25.80
N ILE A 323 8.49 0.01 25.09
CA ILE A 323 8.52 -1.41 25.51
C ILE A 323 8.95 -1.57 26.97
N LYS A 324 10.07 -0.93 27.36
CA LYS A 324 10.63 -1.00 28.72
C LYS A 324 9.75 -0.41 29.84
N ASN A 325 8.77 0.41 29.48
CA ASN A 325 7.87 1.10 30.41
C ASN A 325 6.46 0.49 30.40
N ARG A 326 6.24 -0.63 29.70
CA ARG A 326 4.95 -1.31 29.63
C ARG A 326 4.70 -2.04 30.94
N ALA A 327 3.64 -1.64 31.64
CA ALA A 327 3.21 -2.23 32.89
C ALA A 327 1.68 -2.14 33.02
N PHE A 328 1.10 -2.98 33.88
CA PHE A 328 -0.29 -2.84 34.29
C PHE A 328 -0.47 -1.65 35.24
N ILE A 329 -1.69 -1.12 35.27
CA ILE A 329 -2.09 -0.23 36.35
C ILE A 329 -2.10 -1.02 37.67
N ASP A 330 -1.64 -0.37 38.73
CA ASP A 330 -1.79 -0.85 40.10
C ASP A 330 -3.27 -0.76 40.48
N GLU A 331 -3.87 -1.89 40.83
CA GLU A 331 -5.24 -1.96 41.35
C GLU A 331 -5.18 -2.15 42.86
N GLY A 332 -5.68 -1.17 43.62
CA GLY A 332 -5.64 -1.19 45.08
C GLY A 332 -6.66 -0.26 45.72
N ASP A 333 -6.33 0.22 46.93
CA ASP A 333 -7.13 1.23 47.63
C ASP A 333 -7.14 2.59 46.90
N PHE A 334 -7.94 3.53 47.39
CA PHE A 334 -8.08 4.85 46.77
C PHE A 334 -6.72 5.55 46.59
N GLU A 335 -5.84 5.46 47.58
CA GLU A 335 -4.51 6.09 47.55
C GLU A 335 -3.58 5.44 46.52
N THR A 336 -3.69 4.11 46.31
CA THR A 336 -2.97 3.39 45.25
C THR A 336 -3.46 3.82 43.87
N ASN A 337 -4.77 3.81 43.66
CA ASN A 337 -5.38 4.14 42.37
C ASN A 337 -5.16 5.62 41.99
N LYS A 338 -5.14 6.52 42.97
CA LYS A 338 -4.92 7.97 42.78
C LYS A 338 -3.56 8.29 42.17
N LYS A 339 -2.51 7.51 42.49
CA LYS A 339 -1.14 7.73 41.98
C LYS A 339 -1.04 7.58 40.46
N GLN A 340 -1.92 6.78 39.86
CA GLN A 340 -1.96 6.50 38.42
C GLN A 340 -3.23 7.05 37.76
N TYR A 341 -3.92 7.96 38.44
CA TYR A 341 -5.09 8.62 37.92
C TYR A 341 -4.76 9.43 36.66
N GLY A 342 -5.55 9.25 35.60
CA GLY A 342 -5.33 9.92 34.31
C GLY A 342 -4.19 9.35 33.47
N VAL A 343 -3.42 8.36 33.97
CA VAL A 343 -2.38 7.69 33.18
C VAL A 343 -3.04 6.77 32.15
N LYS A 344 -2.88 7.11 30.88
CA LYS A 344 -3.48 6.38 29.76
C LYS A 344 -2.56 5.30 29.18
N THR A 345 -1.27 5.33 29.50
CA THR A 345 -0.23 4.49 28.87
C THR A 345 0.04 3.16 29.58
N LEU A 346 -0.79 2.78 30.55
CA LEU A 346 -0.66 1.53 31.31
C LEU A 346 -1.72 0.52 30.85
N PHE A 347 -1.38 -0.77 30.94
CA PHE A 347 -2.31 -1.87 30.66
C PHE A 347 -3.44 -1.89 31.68
N ARG A 348 -4.65 -2.24 31.22
CA ARG A 348 -5.87 -2.29 32.02
C ARG A 348 -6.64 -3.59 31.77
N TYR A 349 -7.61 -3.85 32.63
CA TYR A 349 -8.56 -4.98 32.51
C TYR A 349 -7.88 -6.35 32.58
N LYS A 350 -6.96 -6.50 33.54
CA LYS A 350 -6.33 -7.79 33.81
C LYS A 350 -7.34 -8.89 34.10
N ASP A 351 -8.47 -8.53 34.71
CA ASP A 351 -9.59 -9.41 35.03
C ASP A 351 -10.24 -10.04 33.78
N ARG A 352 -10.01 -9.49 32.58
CA ARG A 352 -10.55 -10.00 31.31
C ARG A 352 -9.69 -11.08 30.67
N PHE A 353 -8.47 -11.27 31.15
CA PHE A 353 -7.58 -12.34 30.69
C PHE A 353 -7.77 -13.62 31.52
N LYS A 354 -7.58 -14.76 30.87
CA LYS A 354 -7.48 -16.10 31.49
C LYS A 354 -6.05 -16.45 31.90
N ILE A 355 -5.08 -15.70 31.36
CA ILE A 355 -3.65 -15.86 31.58
C ILE A 355 -3.12 -14.80 32.58
N PRO A 356 -2.00 -15.07 33.28
CA PRO A 356 -1.43 -14.12 34.22
C PRO A 356 -0.87 -12.87 33.55
N GLU A 357 -0.74 -11.77 34.31
CA GLU A 357 -0.27 -10.47 33.82
C GLU A 357 1.08 -10.54 33.09
N SER A 358 2.00 -11.37 33.58
CA SER A 358 3.33 -11.58 32.97
C SER A 358 3.25 -12.16 31.56
N GLU A 359 2.32 -13.09 31.33
CA GLU A 359 2.07 -13.65 29.99
C GLU A 359 1.39 -12.63 29.08
N VAL A 360 0.51 -11.79 29.62
CA VAL A 360 -0.07 -10.68 28.85
C VAL A 360 1.02 -9.71 28.41
N LEU A 361 1.90 -9.24 29.30
CA LEU A 361 2.98 -8.33 28.91
C LEU A 361 3.91 -8.95 27.85
N LYS A 362 4.20 -10.25 27.98
CA LYS A 362 4.96 -11.00 26.97
C LYS A 362 4.24 -11.08 25.63
N LEU A 363 2.92 -11.25 25.61
CA LEU A 363 2.14 -11.30 24.37
C LEU A 363 2.28 -10.01 23.54
N PHE A 364 2.44 -8.86 24.20
CA PHE A 364 2.56 -7.55 23.56
C PHE A 364 4.01 -7.04 23.44
N SER A 365 5.02 -7.80 23.88
CA SER A 365 6.42 -7.30 23.96
C SER A 365 7.05 -7.03 22.61
N ASP A 366 6.68 -7.81 21.60
CA ASP A 366 7.33 -7.83 20.28
C ASP A 366 6.73 -6.77 19.33
N ILE A 367 5.74 -6.02 19.80
CA ILE A 367 5.13 -4.91 19.07
C ILE A 367 6.03 -3.67 19.26
N PRO A 368 6.53 -3.05 18.18
CA PRO A 368 7.49 -1.93 18.22
C PRO A 368 7.07 -0.73 19.07
#